data_AF-A0A2L2Z2Q2-F1
#
_entry.id   AF-A0A2L2Z2Q2-F1
#
_cell.length_a   1.000
_cell.length_b   1.000
_cell.length_c   1.000
_cell.angle_alpha   90.00
_cell.angle_beta   90.00
_cell.angle_gamma   90.00
#
_symmetry.space_group_name_H-M   'P 1'
#
loop_
_entity.id
_entity.type
_entity.pdbx_description
1 polymer ?
#
loop_
_entity_poly.entity_id
_entity_poly.type
_entity_poly.pdbx_seq_one_letter_code
_entity_poly.pdbx_strand_id
1 'polypeptide(L)' 'NIFQVGGSRMLPVRWMSPESITYGKFSLQSDVWSFGVVLWEIFTYAKQPYYGHSNDEVVKLILQGILLSPPENC' A
#
# COMPACT_ATOMS: atom_id res chain seq x y z
N ASN A 1 -12.39 8.29 -15.18
CA ASN A 1 -11.31 9.26 -14.90
C ASN A 1 -10.16 8.54 -14.22
N ILE A 2 -9.06 8.31 -14.94
CA ILE A 2 -7.82 7.75 -14.39
C ILE A 2 -6.89 8.94 -14.18
N PHE A 3 -6.44 9.15 -12.96
CA PHE A 3 -5.44 10.18 -12.67
C PHE A 3 -4.07 9.61 -13.03
N GLN A 4 -3.24 10.36 -13.76
CA GLN A 4 -1.83 10.02 -13.98
C GLN A 4 -0.98 11.14 -13.39
N VAL A 5 0.06 10.79 -12.62
CA VAL A 5 1.00 11.75 -12.05
C VAL A 5 2.29 11.71 -12.87
N GLY A 6 2.68 12.84 -13.47
CA GLY A 6 3.97 13.00 -14.13
C GLY A 6 5.04 13.54 -13.17
N GLY A 7 6.25 12.97 -13.22
CA GLY A 7 7.46 13.45 -12.52
C GLY A 7 7.96 12.57 -11.36
N SER A 8 9.24 12.72 -10.99
CA SER A 8 9.90 12.03 -9.86
C SER A 8 9.34 12.54 -8.53
N ARG A 9 8.16 12.07 -8.16
CA ARG A 9 7.50 12.37 -6.90
C ARG A 9 7.66 11.16 -5.99
N MET A 10 8.03 11.37 -4.73
CA MET A 10 8.02 10.28 -3.76
C MET A 10 6.59 9.79 -3.58
N LEU A 11 6.36 8.52 -3.90
CA LEU A 11 5.05 7.89 -3.80
C LEU A 11 4.90 7.14 -2.46
N PRO A 12 3.69 7.08 -1.88
CA PRO A 12 3.43 6.38 -0.62
C PRO A 12 3.31 4.86 -0.86
N VAL A 13 4.39 4.21 -1.30
CA VAL A 13 4.36 2.82 -1.83
C VAL A 13 3.71 1.79 -0.89
N ARG A 14 3.76 1.98 0.43
CA ARG A 14 3.18 1.05 1.41
C ARG A 14 1.65 1.04 1.44
N TRP A 15 1.04 2.10 0.92
CA TRP A 15 -0.42 2.24 0.79
C TRP A 15 -0.89 1.95 -0.63
N MET A 16 0.01 1.81 -1.59
CA MET A 16 -0.36 1.67 -3.00
C MET A 16 -0.77 0.24 -3.34
N SER A 17 -1.81 0.13 -4.15
CA SER A 17 -2.22 -1.13 -4.76
C SER A 17 -1.17 -1.68 -5.74
N PRO A 18 -1.17 -3.00 -6.03
CA PRO A 18 -0.28 -3.58 -7.02
C PRO A 18 -0.38 -2.92 -8.41
N GLU A 19 -1.59 -2.57 -8.86
CA GLU A 19 -1.80 -1.90 -10.14
C GLU A 19 -1.31 -0.44 -10.14
N SER A 20 -1.38 0.24 -9.00
CA SER A 20 -0.83 1.59 -8.85
C SER A 20 0.71 1.56 -8.86
N ILE A 21 1.33 0.56 -8.22
CA ILE A 21 2.79 0.38 -8.21
C ILE A 21 3.29 0.01 -9.60
N THR A 22 2.64 -0.94 -10.28
CA THR A 22 3.14 -1.49 -11.54
C THR A 22 2.87 -0.58 -12.73
N TYR A 23 1.69 0.03 -12.79
CA TYR A 23 1.22 0.71 -13.99
C TYR A 23 0.88 2.19 -13.76
N GLY A 24 1.05 2.70 -12.53
CA GLY A 24 0.61 4.06 -12.19
C GLY A 24 -0.90 4.26 -12.36
N LYS A 25 -1.69 3.19 -12.27
CA LYS A 25 -3.14 3.23 -12.42
C LYS A 25 -3.80 3.50 -11.08
N PHE A 26 -4.61 4.55 -11.02
CA PHE A 26 -5.40 4.92 -9.84
C PHE A 26 -6.90 4.81 -10.17
N SER A 27 -7.64 4.16 -9.29
CA SER A 27 -9.06 3.86 -9.42
C SER A 27 -9.73 3.74 -8.04
N LEU A 28 -11.05 3.61 -8.01
CA LEU A 28 -11.77 3.32 -6.78
C LEU A 28 -11.28 2.01 -6.12
N GLN A 29 -10.84 1.03 -6.91
CA GLN A 29 -10.32 -0.23 -6.37
C GLN A 29 -8.95 -0.03 -5.68
N SER A 30 -8.07 0.80 -6.25
CA SER A 30 -6.82 1.14 -5.58
C SER A 30 -7.03 1.97 -4.32
N ASP A 31 -8.10 2.77 -4.27
CA ASP A 31 -8.50 3.50 -3.06
C ASP A 31 -9.00 2.54 -1.98
N VAL A 32 -9.78 1.51 -2.34
CA VAL A 32 -10.20 0.44 -1.41
C VAL A 32 -9.00 -0.29 -0.82
N TRP A 33 -7.98 -0.60 -1.63
CA TRP A 33 -6.73 -1.17 -1.13
C TRP A 33 -6.06 -0.25 -0.10
N SER A 34 -5.89 1.03 -0.45
CA SER A 34 -5.27 2.03 0.43
C SER A 34 -6.04 2.19 1.75
N PHE A 35 -7.37 2.17 1.68
CA PHE A 35 -8.24 2.18 2.84
C PHE A 35 -8.07 0.94 3.73
N GLY A 36 -7.84 -0.24 3.15
CA GLY A 36 -7.50 -1.45 3.90
C GLY A 36 -6.20 -1.31 4.70
N VAL A 37 -5.19 -0.66 4.13
CA VAL A 37 -3.94 -0.33 4.85
C VAL A 37 -4.22 0.65 5.99
N VAL A 38 -5.04 1.68 5.78
CA VAL A 38 -5.44 2.64 6.84
C VAL A 38 -6.20 1.95 7.97
N LEU A 39 -7.12 1.03 7.66
CA LEU A 39 -7.80 0.24 8.69
C LEU A 39 -6.80 -0.59 9.50
N TRP A 40 -5.83 -1.22 8.83
CA TRP A 40 -4.77 -1.95 9.51
C TRP A 40 -3.96 -1.05 10.46
N GLU A 41 -3.63 0.18 10.05
CA GLU A 41 -2.95 1.16 10.90
C GLU A 41 -3.78 1.51 12.15
N ILE A 42 -5.10 1.69 11.99
CA ILE A 42 -6.01 1.98 13.11
C ILE A 42 -5.97 0.83 14.13
N PHE A 43 -6.11 -0.42 13.68
CA PHE A 43 -6.16 -1.59 14.58
C PHE A 43 -4.79 -1.99 15.14
N THR A 44 -3.69 -1.46 14.58
CA THR A 44 -2.32 -1.70 15.08
C THR A 44 -1.72 -0.49 15.80
N TYR A 45 -2.56 0.47 16.22
CA TYR A 45 -2.14 1.67 16.95
C TYR A 45 -1.07 2.48 16.20
N ALA A 46 -1.30 2.74 14.92
CA ALA A 46 -0.42 3.47 14.01
C ALA A 46 0.97 2.82 13.82
N LYS A 47 1.05 1.50 13.90
CA LYS A 47 2.24 0.78 13.44
C LYS A 47 2.48 1.07 11.96
N GLN A 48 3.74 1.14 11.55
CA GLN A 48 4.08 1.30 10.14
C GLN A 48 3.67 0.05 9.34
N PRO A 49 2.94 0.17 8.22
CA PRO A 49 2.65 -0.97 7.35
C PRO A 49 3.95 -1.61 6.85
N TYR A 50 4.04 -2.95 6.92
CA TYR A 50 5.26 -3.71 6.61
C TYR A 50 6.50 -3.23 7.40
N TYR A 51 6.31 -2.93 8.68
CA TYR A 51 7.40 -2.54 9.59
C TYR A 51 8.60 -3.51 9.49
N GLY A 52 9.81 -2.95 9.46
CA GLY A 52 11.06 -3.72 9.35
C GLY A 52 11.54 -3.97 7.92
N HIS A 53 10.75 -3.60 6.90
CA HIS A 53 11.15 -3.68 5.49
C HIS A 53 11.44 -2.29 4.91
N SER A 54 12.37 -2.21 3.96
CA SER A 54 12.59 -1.03 3.09
C SER A 54 11.47 -0.87 2.06
N ASN A 55 11.37 0.31 1.43
CA ASN A 55 10.33 0.55 0.41
C ASN A 55 10.46 -0.39 -0.80
N ASP A 56 11.69 -0.72 -1.22
CA ASP A 56 11.92 -1.66 -2.34
C ASP A 56 11.50 -3.08 -1.99
N GLU A 57 11.70 -3.50 -0.74
CA GLU A 57 11.21 -4.80 -0.26
C GLU A 57 9.68 -4.82 -0.18
N VAL A 58 9.06 -3.74 0.31
CA VAL A 58 7.59 -3.64 0.36
C VAL A 58 6.97 -3.73 -1.03
N VAL A 59 7.56 -3.07 -2.03
CA VAL A 59 7.13 -3.20 -3.43
C VAL A 59 7.15 -4.66 -3.86
N LYS A 60 8.23 -5.40 -3.57
CA LYS A 60 8.32 -6.83 -3.91
C LYS A 60 7.26 -7.67 -3.19
N LEU A 61 7.05 -7.44 -1.89
CA LEU A 61 6.04 -8.16 -1.10
C LEU A 61 4.63 -7.95 -1.67
N ILE A 62 4.26 -6.69 -1.95
CA ILE A 62 2.94 -6.35 -2.51
C ILE A 62 2.75 -7.01 -3.88
N LEU A 63 3.77 -6.95 -4.76
CA LEU A 63 3.68 -7.56 -6.09
C LEU A 63 3.67 -9.09 -6.06
N GLN A 64 4.16 -9.71 -4.98
CA GLN A 64 4.06 -11.15 -4.72
C GLN A 64 2.72 -11.54 -4.07
N GLY A 65 1.84 -10.58 -3.77
CA GLY A 65 0.57 -10.83 -3.08
C GLY A 65 0.72 -11.11 -1.59
N ILE A 66 1.86 -10.79 -0.99
CA ILE A 66 2.06 -10.90 0.46
C ILE A 66 1.40 -9.69 1.12
N LEU A 67 0.42 -9.97 2.00
CA LEU A 67 -0.36 -8.95 2.69
C LEU A 67 0.18 -8.69 4.10
N LEU A 68 -0.30 -7.61 4.73
CA LEU A 68 -0.06 -7.29 6.14
C LEU A 68 -0.58 -8.42 7.03
N SER A 69 0.19 -8.77 8.07
CA SER A 69 -0.27 -9.73 9.08
C SER A 69 -1.49 -9.17 9.82
N PRO A 70 -2.48 -10.01 10.18
CA PRO A 70 -3.63 -9.56 10.95
C PRO A 70 -3.23 -8.87 12.26
N PRO A 71 -3.95 -7.83 12.72
CA PRO A 71 -3.76 -7.26 14.05
C PRO A 71 -3.95 -8.33 15.14
N GLU A 72 -3.19 -8.25 16.23
CA GLU A 72 -3.12 -9.30 17.28
C GLU A 72 -4.45 -9.59 17.99
N ASN A 73 -5.39 -8.64 17.96
CA ASN A 73 -6.67 -8.71 18.69
C ASN A 73 -7.90 -8.70 17.75
N CYS A 74 -7.76 -9.18 16.51
CA CYS A 74 -8.83 -9.26 15.51
C CYS A 74 -9.23 -10.70 15.18
#